data_AF-A0A222TCA0-F1
#
_entry.id   AF-A0A222TCA0-F1
#
_cell.length_a   1.000
_cell.length_b   1.000
_cell.length_c   1.000
_cell.angle_alpha   90.00
_cell.angle_beta   90.00
_cell.angle_gamma   90.00
#
_symmetry.space_group_name_H-M   'P 1'
#
loop_
_entity.id
_entity.type
_entity.pdbx_description
1 polymer ?
#
loop_
_entity_poly.entity_id
_entity_poly.type
_entity_poly.pdbx_seq_one_letter_code
_entity_poly.pdbx_strand_id
1 'polypeptide(L)'
;MTRVRSRYVAAVAGGILVLLGLIPKLGDVVASLPGPVVGGAGLVVFATVTAVGINTLRKVEFDGTNNLLIVAVSIGIGMLPVVAPTIYHTFPTWVQIIGGSAITSATIAAFLLNLLFNHTPGLNKAKTAPAEAAPAEPAATS
;
A
#
# COMPACT_ATOMS: atom_id res chain seq x y z
N MET A 1 13.93 -0.46 -21.97
CA MET A 1 13.39 -1.79 -21.57
C MET A 1 13.04 -2.56 -22.83
N THR A 2 13.42 -3.83 -22.92
CA THR A 2 13.61 -4.66 -24.14
C THR A 2 12.42 -4.82 -25.09
N ARG A 3 11.26 -4.20 -24.83
CA ARG A 3 10.02 -4.25 -25.65
C ARG A 3 9.51 -5.66 -25.96
N VAL A 4 9.98 -6.67 -25.23
CA VAL A 4 9.56 -8.07 -25.38
C VAL A 4 8.49 -8.40 -24.33
N ARG A 5 7.26 -8.71 -24.79
CA ARG A 5 6.13 -9.21 -23.97
C ARG A 5 5.82 -10.70 -24.25
N SER A 6 6.85 -11.51 -24.50
CA SER A 6 6.66 -12.92 -24.85
C SER A 6 6.51 -13.80 -23.61
N ARG A 7 5.41 -14.57 -23.53
CA ARG A 7 5.19 -15.59 -22.49
C ARG A 7 6.28 -16.66 -22.45
N TYR A 8 6.93 -16.91 -23.59
CA TYR A 8 8.05 -17.85 -23.69
C TYR A 8 9.27 -17.38 -22.90
N VAL A 9 9.50 -16.06 -22.83
CA VAL A 9 10.62 -15.51 -22.03
C VAL A 9 10.37 -15.75 -20.54
N ALA A 10 9.13 -15.54 -20.07
CA ALA A 10 8.77 -15.84 -18.69
C ALA A 10 8.86 -17.35 -18.38
N ALA A 11 8.39 -18.21 -19.30
CA ALA A 11 8.45 -19.66 -19.13
C ALA A 11 9.90 -20.18 -19.11
N VAL A 12 10.75 -19.70 -20.02
CA VAL A 12 12.17 -20.08 -20.08
C VAL A 12 12.93 -19.53 -18.87
N ALA A 13 12.68 -18.28 -18.47
CA ALA A 13 13.28 -17.71 -17.25
C ALA A 13 12.85 -18.50 -16.01
N GLY A 14 11.57 -18.84 -15.87
CA GLY A 14 11.07 -19.70 -14.81
C GLY A 14 11.72 -21.09 -14.82
N GLY A 15 11.86 -21.70 -16.00
CA GLY A 15 12.58 -22.97 -16.17
C GLY A 15 14.04 -22.89 -15.72
N ILE A 16 14.75 -21.81 -16.09
CA ILE A 16 16.12 -21.56 -15.65
C ILE A 16 16.18 -21.39 -14.13
N LEU A 17 15.24 -20.66 -13.52
CA LEU A 17 15.17 -20.50 -12.06
C LEU A 17 14.94 -21.83 -11.33
N VAL A 18 14.08 -22.70 -11.87
CA VAL A 18 13.86 -24.05 -11.32
C VAL A 18 15.13 -24.89 -11.43
N LEU A 19 15.77 -24.90 -12.60
CA LEU A 19 17.03 -25.63 -12.80
C LEU A 19 18.13 -25.14 -11.87
N LEU A 20 18.30 -23.83 -11.72
CA LEU A 20 19.27 -23.24 -10.79
C LEU A 20 18.94 -23.56 -9.32
N GLY A 21 17.66 -23.55 -8.96
CA GLY A 21 17.20 -23.89 -7.61
C GLY A 21 17.41 -25.37 -7.24
N LEU A 22 17.46 -26.27 -8.23
CA LEU A 22 17.74 -27.70 -8.02
C LEU A 22 19.24 -28.01 -7.85
N ILE A 23 20.14 -27.05 -8.08
CA ILE A 23 21.58 -27.26 -7.93
C ILE A 23 22.01 -26.88 -6.50
N PRO A 24 22.31 -27.85 -5.60
CA PRO A 24 22.64 -27.56 -4.21
C PRO A 24 23.92 -26.71 -4.06
N LYS A 25 24.88 -26.87 -4.97
CA LYS A 25 26.13 -26.07 -4.99
C LYS A 25 25.87 -24.56 -5.12
N LEU A 26 24.83 -24.16 -5.84
CA LEU A 26 24.44 -22.74 -5.93
C LEU A 26 23.82 -22.26 -4.61
N GLY A 27 23.07 -23.12 -3.92
CA GLY A 27 22.54 -22.86 -2.59
C GLY A 27 23.64 -22.57 -1.57
N ASP A 28 24.72 -23.36 -1.58
CA ASP A 28 25.87 -23.16 -0.69
C ASP A 28 26.56 -21.80 -0.93
N VAL A 29 26.71 -21.41 -2.19
CA VAL A 29 27.30 -20.10 -2.56
C VAL A 29 26.40 -18.96 -2.07
N VAL A 30 25.09 -19.06 -2.27
CA VAL A 30 24.13 -18.04 -1.79
C VAL A 30 24.10 -17.98 -0.26
N ALA A 31 24.18 -19.13 0.42
CA ALA A 31 24.23 -19.20 1.89
C ALA A 31 25.55 -18.63 2.46
N SER A 32 26.63 -18.64 1.68
CA SER A 32 27.91 -18.01 2.06
C SER A 32 27.91 -16.48 1.95
N LEU A 33 26.87 -15.88 1.37
CA LEU A 33 26.77 -14.42 1.25
C LEU A 33 26.63 -13.76 2.64
N PRO A 34 27.43 -12.74 2.95
CA PRO A 34 27.28 -11.99 4.20
C PRO A 34 25.89 -11.37 4.29
N GLY A 35 25.28 -11.43 5.49
CA GLY A 35 23.99 -10.81 5.78
C GLY A 35 23.81 -9.37 5.26
N PRO A 36 24.84 -8.49 5.33
CA PRO A 36 24.74 -7.13 4.79
C PRO A 36 24.43 -7.05 3.28
N VAL A 37 24.93 -7.99 2.47
CA VAL A 37 24.71 -7.98 1.00
C VAL A 37 23.30 -8.42 0.67
N VAL A 38 22.82 -9.48 1.34
CA VAL A 38 21.45 -10.00 1.17
C VAL A 38 20.43 -8.95 1.64
N GLY A 39 20.72 -8.26 2.75
CA GLY A 39 19.92 -7.14 3.23
C GLY A 39 19.87 -5.98 2.22
N GLY A 40 21.00 -5.62 1.61
CA GLY A 40 21.06 -4.59 0.57
C GLY A 40 20.25 -4.94 -0.69
N ALA A 41 20.36 -6.19 -1.18
CA ALA A 41 19.56 -6.66 -2.29
C ALA A 41 18.06 -6.64 -1.97
N GLY A 42 17.67 -7.08 -0.77
CA GLY A 42 16.29 -7.01 -0.29
C GLY A 42 15.77 -5.57 -0.22
N LEU A 43 16.57 -4.65 0.32
CA LEU A 43 16.22 -3.23 0.41
C LEU A 43 15.91 -2.62 -0.96
N VAL A 44 16.73 -2.91 -1.98
CA VAL A 44 16.51 -2.41 -3.35
C VAL A 44 15.20 -2.93 -3.94
N VAL A 45 14.87 -4.22 -3.73
CA VAL A 45 13.61 -4.81 -4.19
C VAL A 45 12.42 -4.14 -3.49
N PHE A 46 12.46 -4.01 -2.16
CA PHE A 46 11.38 -3.34 -1.42
C PHE A 46 11.24 -1.86 -1.80
N ALA A 47 12.34 -1.13 -1.95
CA ALA A 47 12.31 0.27 -2.37
C ALA A 47 11.69 0.44 -3.77
N THR A 48 12.02 -0.46 -4.70
CA THR A 48 11.44 -0.44 -6.05
C THR A 48 9.95 -0.74 -6.02
N VAL A 49 9.51 -1.72 -5.23
CA VAL A 49 8.09 -2.04 -5.03
C VAL A 49 7.34 -0.83 -4.46
N THR A 50 7.90 -0.16 -3.44
CA THR A 50 7.33 1.07 -2.86
C THR A 50 7.22 2.18 -3.89
N ALA A 51 8.27 2.41 -4.70
CA ALA A 51 8.26 3.43 -5.75
C ALA A 51 7.18 3.16 -6.82
N VAL A 52 6.99 1.90 -7.22
CA VAL A 52 5.90 1.49 -8.13
C VAL A 52 4.53 1.72 -7.49
N GLY A 53 4.39 1.43 -6.19
CA GLY A 53 3.18 1.72 -5.41
C GLY A 53 2.84 3.21 -5.41
N ILE A 54 3.80 4.08 -5.08
CA ILE A 54 3.63 5.54 -5.11
C ILE A 54 3.27 6.01 -6.52
N ASN A 55 3.95 5.51 -7.55
CA ASN A 55 3.64 5.86 -8.94
C ASN A 55 2.23 5.43 -9.38
N THR A 56 1.71 4.37 -8.78
CA THR A 56 0.32 3.94 -9.00
C THR A 56 -0.65 4.89 -8.32
N LEU A 57 -0.38 5.31 -7.07
CA LEU A 57 -1.18 6.30 -6.36
C LEU A 57 -1.22 7.65 -7.08
N ARG A 58 -0.14 8.05 -7.78
CA ARG A 58 -0.11 9.29 -8.58
C ARG A 58 -1.13 9.34 -9.72
N LYS A 59 -1.69 8.20 -10.13
CA LYS A 59 -2.72 8.12 -11.18
C LYS A 59 -4.14 8.30 -10.62
N VAL A 60 -4.29 8.29 -9.29
CA VAL A 60 -5.58 8.48 -8.63
C VAL A 60 -5.88 9.97 -8.55
N GLU A 61 -7.11 10.35 -8.88
CA GLU A 61 -7.60 11.71 -8.66
C GLU A 61 -7.81 11.92 -7.16
N PHE A 62 -7.04 12.85 -6.59
CA PHE A 62 -7.19 13.32 -5.21
C PHE A 62 -8.05 14.59 -5.14
N ASP A 63 -8.88 14.85 -6.15
CA ASP A 63 -9.74 16.04 -6.27
C ASP A 63 -10.96 15.99 -5.30
N GLY A 64 -10.77 15.37 -4.13
CA GLY A 64 -11.73 15.22 -3.05
C GLY A 64 -11.03 14.73 -1.78
N THR A 65 -11.63 14.99 -0.61
CA THR A 65 -11.03 14.62 0.69
C THR A 65 -11.00 13.09 0.92
N ASN A 66 -11.90 12.33 0.29
CA ASN A 66 -12.11 10.90 0.57
C ASN A 66 -10.91 10.02 0.19
N ASN A 67 -10.39 10.14 -1.04
CA ASN A 67 -9.27 9.31 -1.52
C ASN A 67 -7.98 9.56 -0.71
N LEU A 68 -7.71 10.82 -0.35
CA LEU A 68 -6.58 11.18 0.49
C LEU A 68 -6.72 10.58 1.90
N LEU A 69 -7.91 10.67 2.51
CA LEU A 69 -8.19 10.09 3.82
C LEU A 69 -8.06 8.57 3.82
N ILE A 70 -8.58 7.88 2.79
CA ILE A 70 -8.45 6.43 2.65
C ILE A 70 -6.96 6.02 2.66
N VAL A 71 -6.13 6.71 1.89
CA VAL A 71 -4.69 6.42 1.82
C VAL A 71 -3.99 6.73 3.15
N ALA A 72 -4.24 7.90 3.74
CA ALA A 72 -3.59 8.30 4.99
C ALA A 72 -3.94 7.35 6.16
N VAL A 73 -5.23 7.02 6.31
CA VAL A 73 -5.71 6.15 7.40
C VAL A 73 -5.27 4.70 7.17
N SER A 74 -5.29 4.20 5.94
CA SER A 74 -4.83 2.83 5.67
C SER A 74 -3.33 2.64 5.92
N ILE A 75 -2.50 3.62 5.58
CA ILE A 75 -1.06 3.62 5.93
C ILE A 75 -0.89 3.68 7.45
N GLY A 76 -1.64 4.53 8.14
CA GLY A 76 -1.62 4.63 9.60
C GLY A 76 -1.97 3.31 10.28
N ILE A 77 -3.03 2.64 9.83
CA ILE A 77 -3.45 1.32 10.34
C ILE A 77 -2.42 0.24 9.98
N GLY A 78 -1.85 0.28 8.78
CA GLY A 78 -0.77 -0.61 8.35
C GLY A 78 0.47 -0.55 9.25
N MET A 79 0.77 0.63 9.79
CA MET A 79 1.91 0.85 10.68
C MET A 79 1.68 0.35 12.11
N LEU A 80 0.43 0.15 12.55
CA LEU A 80 0.08 -0.30 13.91
C LEU A 80 0.88 -1.51 14.42
N PRO A 81 0.99 -2.63 13.69
CA PRO A 81 1.76 -3.79 14.16
C PRO A 81 3.27 -3.49 14.31
N VAL A 82 3.79 -2.48 13.62
CA VAL A 82 5.20 -2.07 13.72
C VAL A 82 5.42 -1.13 14.90
N VAL A 83 4.53 -0.16 15.11
CA VAL A 83 4.67 0.83 16.20
C VAL A 83 4.20 0.31 17.56
N ALA A 84 3.26 -0.64 17.57
CA ALA A 84 2.64 -1.15 18.77
C ALA A 84 2.38 -2.67 18.65
N PRO A 85 3.46 -3.49 18.70
CA PRO A 85 3.37 -4.94 18.48
C PRO A 85 2.52 -5.67 19.53
N THR A 86 2.37 -5.09 20.72
CA THR A 86 1.60 -5.67 21.83
C THR A 86 0.09 -5.49 21.72
N ILE A 87 -0.43 -4.65 20.81
CA ILE A 87 -1.87 -4.35 20.69
C ILE A 87 -2.69 -5.60 20.35
N TYR A 88 -2.12 -6.52 19.58
CA TYR A 88 -2.85 -7.71 19.12
C TYR A 88 -2.77 -8.89 20.08
N HIS A 89 -1.96 -8.83 21.15
CA HIS A 89 -1.78 -9.97 22.07
C HIS A 89 -3.06 -10.36 22.83
N THR A 90 -3.96 -9.40 23.07
CA THR A 90 -5.24 -9.64 23.76
C THR A 90 -6.33 -10.19 22.82
N PHE A 91 -6.09 -10.20 21.51
CA PHE A 91 -7.03 -10.69 20.51
C PHE A 91 -6.83 -12.17 20.22
N PRO A 92 -7.87 -12.89 19.75
CA PRO A 92 -7.76 -14.29 19.37
C PRO A 92 -6.77 -14.52 18.21
N THR A 93 -6.17 -15.71 18.16
CA THR A 93 -5.04 -16.05 17.26
C THR A 93 -5.28 -15.72 15.79
N TRP A 94 -6.51 -15.88 15.30
CA TRP A 94 -6.85 -15.55 13.91
C TRP A 94 -6.71 -14.05 13.60
N VAL A 95 -7.02 -13.17 14.56
CA VAL A 95 -6.82 -11.72 14.44
C VAL A 95 -5.34 -11.37 14.53
N GLN A 96 -4.56 -12.07 15.35
CA GLN A 96 -3.12 -11.83 15.46
C GLN A 96 -2.39 -12.14 14.15
N ILE A 97 -2.78 -13.20 13.44
CA ILE A 97 -2.17 -13.58 12.17
C ILE A 97 -2.44 -12.50 11.10
N ILE A 98 -3.65 -11.96 11.06
CA ILE A 98 -4.07 -10.98 10.05
C ILE A 98 -3.64 -9.56 10.43
N GLY A 99 -3.87 -9.16 11.67
CA GLY A 99 -3.57 -7.84 12.22
C GLY A 99 -2.09 -7.63 12.55
N GLY A 100 -1.34 -8.71 12.78
CA GLY A 100 0.11 -8.67 13.00
C GLY A 100 0.92 -8.39 11.73
N SER A 101 0.32 -8.51 10.54
CA SER A 101 0.97 -8.19 9.26
C SER A 101 0.61 -6.76 8.82
N ALA A 102 1.62 -5.89 8.73
CA ALA A 102 1.46 -4.50 8.28
C ALA A 102 0.82 -4.38 6.89
N ILE A 103 1.20 -5.27 5.98
CA ILE A 103 0.70 -5.26 4.59
C ILE A 103 -0.77 -5.67 4.57
N THR A 104 -1.12 -6.71 5.33
CA THR A 104 -2.48 -7.24 5.37
C THR A 104 -3.44 -6.25 6.04
N SER A 105 -3.05 -5.67 7.18
CA SER A 105 -3.86 -4.68 7.88
C SER A 105 -4.06 -3.40 7.06
N ALA A 106 -3.02 -2.90 6.38
CA ALA A 106 -3.13 -1.77 5.45
C ALA A 106 -4.11 -2.06 4.30
N THR A 107 -4.01 -3.24 3.70
CA THR A 107 -4.83 -3.63 2.53
C THR A 107 -6.31 -3.75 2.94
N ILE A 108 -6.59 -4.38 4.07
CA ILE A 108 -7.96 -4.50 4.61
C ILE A 108 -8.52 -3.11 4.91
N ALA A 109 -7.76 -2.26 5.60
CA ALA A 109 -8.20 -0.90 5.91
C ALA A 109 -8.48 -0.08 4.65
N ALA A 110 -7.57 -0.09 3.67
CA ALA A 110 -7.74 0.60 2.40
C ALA A 110 -8.98 0.11 1.66
N PHE A 111 -9.18 -1.22 1.60
CA PHE A 111 -10.33 -1.82 0.93
C PHE A 111 -11.65 -1.46 1.61
N LEU A 112 -11.74 -1.58 2.94
CA LEU A 112 -12.94 -1.26 3.70
C LEU A 112 -13.29 0.23 3.62
N LEU A 113 -12.31 1.11 3.77
CA LEU A 113 -12.52 2.56 3.67
C LEU A 113 -12.89 2.96 2.24
N ASN A 114 -12.28 2.35 1.22
CA ASN A 114 -12.66 2.56 -0.17
C ASN A 114 -14.10 2.12 -0.43
N LEU A 115 -14.51 0.95 0.08
CA LEU A 115 -15.89 0.49 -0.05
C LEU A 115 -16.87 1.44 0.67
N LEU A 116 -16.54 1.87 1.88
CA LEU A 116 -17.39 2.76 2.67
C LEU A 116 -17.56 4.14 2.04
N PHE A 117 -16.47 4.80 1.65
CA PHE A 117 -16.52 6.18 1.14
C PHE A 117 -16.81 6.28 -0.36
N ASN A 118 -16.38 5.31 -1.17
CA ASN A 118 -16.57 5.37 -2.62
C ASN A 118 -17.82 4.61 -3.09
N HIS A 119 -18.32 3.64 -2.32
CA HIS A 119 -19.46 2.80 -2.73
C HIS A 119 -20.77 3.07 -1.95
N THR A 120 -20.77 3.97 -0.96
CA THR A 120 -21.99 4.40 -0.25
C THR A 120 -22.40 5.80 -0.72
N PRO A 121 -23.45 5.96 -1.56
CA PRO A 121 -23.81 7.24 -2.20
C PRO A 121 -24.26 8.36 -1.23
N GLY A 122 -24.47 8.06 0.04
CA GLY A 122 -25.09 8.94 1.02
C GLY A 122 -24.16 9.92 1.75
N LEU A 123 -22.83 9.73 1.69
CA LEU A 123 -21.86 10.60 2.40
C LEU A 123 -21.23 11.68 1.50
N ASN A 124 -21.42 11.58 0.18
CA ASN A 124 -20.85 12.53 -0.79
C ASN A 124 -21.57 13.90 -0.85
N LYS A 125 -22.70 14.06 -0.15
CA LYS A 125 -23.51 15.29 -0.21
C LYS A 125 -23.26 16.29 0.94
N ALA A 126 -22.56 15.90 2.00
CA ALA A 126 -22.46 16.72 3.21
C ALA A 126 -21.40 17.84 3.15
N LYS A 127 -20.61 17.97 2.07
CA LYS A 127 -19.53 18.97 1.99
C LYS A 127 -19.53 19.84 0.72
N THR A 128 -20.67 19.94 0.04
CA THR A 128 -20.90 20.96 -1.02
C THR A 128 -22.09 21.86 -0.70
N ALA A 129 -22.44 22.00 0.59
CA ALA A 129 -23.27 23.12 1.03
C ALA A 129 -22.34 24.34 1.24
N PRO A 130 -22.59 25.46 0.53
CA PRO A 130 -21.69 26.59 0.43
C PRO A 130 -21.53 27.31 1.76
N ALA A 131 -20.31 27.31 2.30
CA ALA A 131 -19.90 28.20 3.38
C ALA A 131 -19.61 29.63 2.89
N GLU A 132 -20.34 30.10 1.86
CA GLU A 132 -20.26 31.50 1.42
C GLU A 132 -21.56 31.98 0.76
N ALA A 133 -22.69 31.62 1.37
CA ALA A 133 -23.88 32.45 1.36
C ALA A 133 -24.02 33.06 2.76
N ALA A 134 -23.17 34.05 3.07
CA ALA A 134 -23.45 35.00 4.13
C ALA A 134 -24.01 36.28 3.47
N PRO A 135 -25.06 36.91 4.03
CA PRO A 135 -25.97 37.77 3.30
C PRO A 135 -25.38 39.16 3.03
N ALA A 136 -25.74 39.74 1.88
CA ALA A 136 -25.67 41.17 1.64
C ALA A 136 -26.60 41.92 2.59
N GLU A 137 -26.12 43.01 3.22
CA GLU A 137 -26.82 44.30 3.45
C GLU A 137 -26.06 45.20 4.46
N PRO A 138 -26.29 46.53 4.52
CA PRO A 138 -26.41 47.54 3.47
C PRO A 138 -25.49 48.77 3.75
N ALA A 139 -25.58 49.76 2.87
CA ALA A 139 -24.88 51.05 2.87
C ALA A 139 -24.78 51.79 4.23
N ALA A 140 -23.62 52.40 4.48
CA ALA A 140 -23.51 53.63 5.27
C ALA A 140 -22.33 54.48 4.77
N THR A 141 -22.70 55.64 4.22
CA THR A 141 -21.91 56.85 3.96
C THR A 141 -21.13 57.35 5.16
N SER A 142 -19.89 57.81 4.95
CA SER A 142 -19.34 59.12 5.36
C SER A 142 -17.96 59.33 4.75
#